data_AF-A0A7V4IAX3-F1
#
_entry.id   AF-A0A7V4IAX3-F1
#
_cell.length_a   1.000
_cell.length_b   1.000
_cell.length_c   1.000
_cell.angle_alpha   90.00
_cell.angle_beta   90.00
_cell.angle_gamma   90.00
#
_symmetry.space_group_name_H-M   'P 1'
#
loop_
_entity.id
_entity.type
_entity.pdbx_description
1 polymer ?
#
loop_
_entity_poly.entity_id
_entity_poly.type
_entity_poly.pdbx_seq_one_letter_code
_entity_poly.pdbx_strand_id
1 'polypeptide(L)'
;MTKRKKIFTLVLISLITIFIGVDCRKQPKCGCGKDVIFTLTDSPVNLQYNESSNTIFFYPVIYNGSTYYLCNPSKWMDSVKKLNIKEPLLVSGDVFYECNYLYQSGNYYYQLPPVYQVIVTSIKEDNYGK
;
A
#
# COMPACT_ATOMS: atom_id res chain seq x y z
N MET A 1 -45.01 5.05 -37.64
CA MET A 1 -44.00 4.19 -36.95
C MET A 1 -42.65 4.85 -36.69
N THR A 2 -42.31 5.97 -37.33
CA THR A 2 -40.97 6.60 -37.29
C THR A 2 -40.64 7.33 -35.97
N LYS A 3 -41.64 7.95 -35.31
CA LYS A 3 -41.46 8.66 -34.02
C LYS A 3 -41.12 7.71 -32.86
N ARG A 4 -41.75 6.53 -32.79
CA ARG A 4 -41.49 5.52 -31.74
C ARG A 4 -40.09 4.91 -31.85
N LYS A 5 -39.59 4.70 -33.07
CA LYS A 5 -38.19 4.28 -33.31
C LYS A 5 -37.19 5.32 -32.81
N LYS A 6 -37.43 6.62 -33.09
CA LYS A 6 -36.55 7.71 -32.61
C LYS A 6 -36.46 7.81 -31.09
N ILE A 7 -37.58 7.62 -30.38
CA ILE A 7 -37.61 7.61 -28.90
C ILE A 7 -36.83 6.39 -28.36
N PHE A 8 -37.04 5.22 -28.95
CA PHE A 8 -36.35 3.99 -28.53
C PHE A 8 -34.83 4.08 -28.74
N THR A 9 -34.38 4.67 -29.86
CA THR A 9 -32.95 4.92 -30.12
C THR A 9 -32.34 5.91 -29.12
N LEU A 10 -33.08 6.95 -28.73
CA LEU A 10 -32.63 7.95 -27.75
C LEU A 10 -32.48 7.36 -26.34
N VAL A 11 -33.43 6.50 -25.93
CA VAL A 11 -33.37 5.77 -24.65
C VAL A 11 -32.20 4.79 -24.63
N LEU A 12 -31.95 4.09 -25.75
CA LEU A 12 -30.85 3.13 -25.86
C LEU A 12 -29.48 3.82 -25.77
N ILE A 13 -29.30 4.97 -26.44
CA ILE A 13 -28.07 5.78 -26.36
C ILE A 13 -27.86 6.32 -24.94
N SER A 14 -28.93 6.76 -24.27
CA SER A 14 -28.86 7.25 -22.89
C SER A 14 -28.52 6.15 -21.87
N LEU A 15 -28.90 4.90 -22.12
CA LEU A 15 -28.52 3.77 -21.26
C LEU A 15 -27.04 3.41 -21.43
N ILE A 16 -26.53 3.47 -22.67
CA ILE A 16 -25.12 3.17 -22.97
C ILE A 16 -24.17 4.15 -22.26
N THR A 17 -24.49 5.45 -22.21
CA THR A 17 -23.65 6.44 -21.51
C THR A 17 -23.60 6.23 -20.00
N ILE A 18 -24.65 5.67 -19.39
CA ILE A 18 -24.69 5.36 -17.95
C ILE A 18 -23.81 4.13 -17.63
N PHE A 19 -23.71 3.16 -18.54
CA PHE A 19 -22.88 1.97 -18.34
C PHE A 19 -21.41 2.13 -18.73
N ILE A 20 -21.05 3.11 -19.58
CA ILE A 20 -19.63 3.39 -19.90
C ILE A 20 -18.97 4.26 -18.80
N GLY A 21 -19.77 4.91 -17.95
CA GLY A 21 -19.31 5.73 -16.83
C GLY A 21 -18.88 4.96 -15.58
N VAL A 22 -18.84 3.62 -15.61
CA VAL A 22 -18.13 2.87 -14.57
C VAL A 22 -16.64 3.11 -14.79
N ASP A 23 -16.15 4.16 -14.13
CA ASP A 23 -14.78 4.62 -14.15
C ASP A 23 -13.83 3.42 -14.29
N CYS A 24 -13.18 3.32 -15.45
CA CYS A 24 -11.96 2.54 -15.57
C CYS A 24 -10.91 3.29 -14.75
N ARG A 25 -11.05 3.26 -13.42
CA ARG A 25 -10.13 3.91 -12.49
C ARG A 25 -8.78 3.32 -12.79
N LYS A 26 -7.86 4.16 -13.25
CA LYS A 26 -6.48 3.79 -13.51
C LYS A 26 -5.97 3.02 -12.29
N GLN A 27 -5.66 1.74 -12.47
CA GLN A 27 -5.15 0.92 -11.38
C GLN A 27 -3.84 1.55 -10.87
N PRO A 28 -3.67 1.73 -9.55
CA PRO A 28 -2.44 2.28 -9.01
C PRO A 28 -1.27 1.37 -9.38
N LYS A 29 -0.14 1.96 -9.78
CA LYS A 29 1.07 1.17 -10.03
C LYS A 29 1.62 0.67 -8.69
N CYS A 30 1.79 -0.64 -8.58
CA CYS A 30 2.38 -1.29 -7.41
C CYS A 30 3.91 -1.34 -7.49
N GLY A 31 4.56 -1.45 -6.33
CA GLY A 31 6.00 -1.60 -6.22
C GLY A 31 6.71 -0.32 -5.76
N CYS A 32 7.91 -0.51 -5.20
CA CYS A 32 8.80 0.57 -4.79
C CYS A 32 9.07 1.59 -5.90
N GLY A 33 8.92 2.88 -5.58
CA GLY A 33 9.20 3.99 -6.49
C GLY A 33 8.18 4.15 -7.62
N LYS A 34 7.00 3.55 -7.47
CA LYS A 34 5.85 3.75 -8.36
C LYS A 34 4.94 4.84 -7.78
N ASP A 35 3.65 4.58 -7.68
CA ASP A 35 2.68 5.56 -7.20
C ASP A 35 2.73 5.60 -5.67
N VAL A 36 3.18 6.73 -5.11
CA VAL A 36 3.15 6.97 -3.67
C VAL A 36 1.69 7.06 -3.22
N ILE A 37 1.29 6.20 -2.28
CA ILE A 37 -0.08 6.20 -1.73
C ILE A 37 -0.19 7.26 -0.63
N PHE A 38 0.77 7.25 0.29
CA PHE A 38 0.90 8.18 1.40
C PHE A 38 2.34 8.11 1.96
N THR A 39 2.66 9.02 2.87
CA THR A 39 3.98 9.09 3.53
C THR A 39 3.82 8.86 5.03
N LEU A 40 4.70 8.04 5.60
CA LEU A 40 4.87 7.88 7.04
C LEU A 40 5.79 8.98 7.55
N THR A 41 5.40 9.64 8.63
CA THR A 41 6.22 10.63 9.33
C THR A 41 6.34 10.21 10.78
N ASP A 42 7.53 9.76 11.17
CA ASP A 42 7.88 9.27 12.51
C ASP A 42 6.80 8.35 13.07
N SER A 43 6.33 7.41 12.24
CA SER A 43 5.28 6.49 12.64
C SER A 43 5.84 5.46 13.60
N PRO A 44 5.22 5.22 14.77
CA PRO A 44 5.64 4.17 15.69
C PRO A 44 5.29 2.79 15.13
N VAL A 45 6.30 1.92 15.02
CA VAL A 45 6.18 0.59 14.42
C VAL A 45 6.94 -0.46 15.21
N ASN A 46 6.44 -1.69 15.15
CA ASN A 46 7.13 -2.88 15.59
C ASN A 46 7.88 -3.48 14.40
N LEU A 47 9.21 -3.33 14.39
CA LEU A 47 10.06 -3.74 13.28
C LEU A 47 10.63 -5.14 13.51
N GLN A 48 10.64 -5.94 12.45
CA GLN A 48 11.25 -7.27 12.42
C GLN A 48 12.16 -7.39 11.20
N TYR A 49 13.19 -8.23 11.31
CA TYR A 49 14.10 -8.51 10.20
C TYR A 49 14.48 -9.98 10.15
N ASN A 50 14.85 -10.45 8.97
CA ASN A 50 15.43 -11.76 8.75
C ASN A 50 16.67 -11.60 7.86
N GLU A 51 17.84 -11.93 8.42
CA GLU A 51 19.12 -11.76 7.74
C GLU A 51 19.29 -12.72 6.57
N SER A 52 18.86 -13.97 6.73
CA SER A 52 19.00 -15.02 5.71
C SER A 52 18.21 -14.71 4.45
N SER A 53 17.01 -14.14 4.60
CA SER A 53 16.20 -13.70 3.46
C SER A 53 16.44 -12.25 3.05
N ASN A 54 17.32 -11.52 3.76
CA ASN A 54 17.54 -10.08 3.58
C ASN A 54 16.22 -9.30 3.54
N THR A 55 15.36 -9.53 4.53
CA THR A 55 14.05 -8.86 4.61
C THR A 55 13.95 -8.05 5.90
N ILE A 56 13.32 -6.88 5.79
CA ILE A 56 12.93 -6.07 6.93
C ILE A 56 11.47 -5.68 6.70
N PHE A 57 10.65 -5.87 7.72
CA PHE A 57 9.23 -5.53 7.66
C PHE A 57 8.76 -5.02 9.02
N PHE A 58 7.63 -4.34 9.04
CA PHE A 58 7.07 -3.82 10.27
C PHE A 58 5.54 -3.80 10.26
N TYR A 59 4.98 -3.67 11.46
CA TYR A 59 3.57 -3.43 11.71
C TYR A 59 3.40 -2.11 12.48
N PRO A 60 2.41 -1.27 12.16
CA PRO A 60 2.09 -0.10 12.97
C PRO A 60 1.68 -0.54 14.39
N VAL A 61 2.11 0.21 15.41
CA VAL A 61 1.79 -0.12 16.81
C VAL A 61 0.29 -0.02 17.09
N ILE A 62 -0.38 0.99 16.52
CA ILE A 62 -1.80 1.29 16.79
C ILE A 62 -2.74 0.42 15.93
N TYR A 63 -2.39 0.19 14.66
CA TYR A 63 -3.23 -0.53 13.70
C TYR A 63 -2.45 -1.69 13.05
N ASN A 64 -2.44 -2.84 13.72
CA ASN A 64 -1.70 -4.04 13.30
C ASN A 64 -2.33 -4.80 12.11
N GLY A 65 -3.29 -4.21 11.39
CA GLY A 65 -3.99 -4.85 10.27
C GLY A 65 -3.23 -4.83 8.94
N SER A 66 -2.03 -4.26 8.88
CA SER A 66 -1.26 -4.13 7.64
C SER A 66 0.23 -4.42 7.85
N THR A 67 0.84 -5.01 6.82
CA THR A 67 2.27 -5.38 6.82
C THR A 67 3.03 -4.48 5.84
N TYR A 68 4.18 -3.96 6.27
CA TYR A 68 5.00 -3.06 5.45
C TYR A 68 6.38 -3.68 5.26
N TYR A 69 6.78 -3.91 4.01
CA TYR A 69 8.11 -4.40 3.66
C TYR A 69 9.02 -3.25 3.22
N LEU A 70 10.27 -3.25 3.66
CA LEU A 70 11.25 -2.27 3.19
C LEU A 70 11.66 -2.57 1.75
N CYS A 71 11.73 -1.53 0.93
CA CYS A 71 12.14 -1.62 -0.47
C CYS A 71 13.63 -1.95 -0.67
N ASN A 72 14.48 -1.49 0.24
CA ASN A 72 15.93 -1.73 0.17
C ASN A 72 16.45 -2.17 1.56
N PRO A 73 16.15 -3.39 1.99
CA PRO A 73 16.49 -3.87 3.32
C PRO A 73 18.01 -3.91 3.56
N SER A 74 18.81 -4.21 2.53
CA SER A 74 20.29 -4.24 2.64
C SER A 74 20.90 -2.92 3.08
N LYS A 75 20.34 -1.78 2.63
CA LYS A 75 20.81 -0.45 3.06
C LYS A 75 20.62 -0.22 4.56
N TRP A 76 19.62 -0.85 5.16
CA TRP A 76 19.20 -0.60 6.54
C TRP A 76 19.58 -1.71 7.51
N MET A 77 19.89 -2.91 7.03
CA MET A 77 20.11 -4.10 7.85
C MET A 77 21.14 -3.87 8.96
N ASP A 78 22.33 -3.36 8.62
CA ASP A 78 23.39 -3.11 9.61
C ASP A 78 23.03 -2.06 10.65
N SER A 79 22.18 -1.09 10.29
CA SER A 79 21.69 -0.08 11.22
C SER A 79 20.63 -0.68 12.15
N VAL A 80 19.67 -1.42 11.57
CA VAL A 80 18.57 -2.06 12.30
C VAL A 80 19.09 -3.05 13.35
N LYS A 81 20.12 -3.84 13.05
CA LYS A 81 20.74 -4.77 14.02
C LYS A 81 21.28 -4.08 15.28
N LYS A 82 21.59 -2.79 15.21
CA LYS A 82 22.15 -2.01 16.32
C LYS A 82 21.08 -1.29 17.14
N LEU A 83 19.84 -1.24 16.64
CA LEU A 83 18.71 -0.61 17.33
C LEU A 83 18.06 -1.58 18.30
N ASN A 84 17.44 -1.05 19.35
CA ASN A 84 16.60 -1.84 20.24
C ASN A 84 15.23 -2.13 19.60
N ILE A 85 15.15 -3.15 18.74
CA ILE A 85 13.91 -3.56 18.05
C ILE A 85 12.84 -4.18 18.98
N LYS A 86 13.12 -4.35 20.27
CA LYS A 86 12.11 -4.80 21.26
C LYS A 86 11.14 -3.69 21.64
N GLU A 87 11.56 -2.44 21.47
CA GLU A 87 10.73 -1.26 21.67
C GLU A 87 10.24 -0.73 20.31
N PRO A 88 9.11 -0.02 20.28
CA PRO A 88 8.66 0.67 19.08
C PRO A 88 9.74 1.60 18.52
N LEU A 89 9.92 1.51 17.20
CA LEU A 89 10.80 2.42 16.45
C LEU A 89 9.95 3.42 15.67
N LEU A 90 10.53 4.59 15.40
CA LEU A 90 9.92 5.61 14.55
C LEU A 90 10.45 5.44 13.13
N VAL A 91 9.54 5.21 12.19
CA VAL A 91 9.84 5.04 10.77
C VAL A 91 9.21 6.15 9.95
N SER A 92 10.01 6.74 9.05
CA SER A 92 9.55 7.68 8.03
C SER A 92 9.87 7.15 6.64
N GLY A 93 8.98 7.42 5.68
CA GLY A 93 9.19 6.99 4.29
C GLY A 93 7.92 6.99 3.45
N ASP A 94 8.12 6.83 2.14
CA ASP A 94 7.02 6.80 1.17
C ASP A 94 6.48 5.38 1.03
N VAL A 95 5.15 5.25 1.01
CA VAL A 95 4.43 3.98 1.01
C VAL A 95 3.85 3.69 -0.37
N PHE A 96 4.02 2.45 -0.81
CA PHE A 96 3.60 1.91 -2.10
C PHE A 96 2.80 0.62 -1.89
N TYR A 97 1.95 0.25 -2.85
CA TYR A 97 1.26 -1.04 -2.79
C TYR A 97 2.24 -2.17 -3.09
N GLU A 98 2.17 -3.26 -2.33
CA GLU A 98 2.86 -4.49 -2.72
C GLU A 98 2.13 -5.13 -3.91
N CYS A 99 2.90 -5.61 -4.89
CA CYS A 99 2.32 -6.04 -6.17
C CYS A 99 1.51 -7.31 -6.08
N ASN A 100 1.94 -8.29 -5.29
CA ASN A 100 1.17 -9.52 -5.12
C ASN A 100 -0.14 -9.25 -4.36
N TYR A 101 -0.14 -8.35 -3.38
CA TYR A 101 -1.32 -7.89 -2.69
C TYR A 101 -2.28 -7.21 -3.65
N LEU A 102 -1.81 -6.24 -4.45
CA LEU A 102 -2.68 -5.54 -5.39
C LEU A 102 -3.27 -6.52 -6.43
N TYR A 103 -2.44 -7.41 -6.97
CA TYR A 103 -2.89 -8.45 -7.91
C TYR A 103 -3.93 -9.39 -7.29
N GLN A 104 -3.73 -9.84 -6.06
CA GLN A 104 -4.68 -10.75 -5.38
C GLN A 104 -5.97 -10.01 -4.98
N SER A 105 -5.87 -8.79 -4.46
CA SER A 105 -7.04 -7.99 -4.08
C SER A 105 -7.97 -7.66 -5.25
N GLY A 106 -7.43 -7.60 -6.47
CA GLY A 106 -8.22 -7.41 -7.68
C GLY A 106 -8.90 -8.68 -8.20
N ASN A 107 -8.44 -9.86 -7.76
CA ASN A 107 -8.88 -11.16 -8.29
C ASN A 107 -9.64 -12.03 -7.28
N TYR A 108 -9.58 -11.74 -5.97
CA TYR A 108 -10.13 -12.61 -4.93
C TYR A 108 -11.32 -12.00 -4.17
N TYR A 109 -12.27 -12.88 -3.83
CA TYR A 109 -13.48 -12.62 -3.03
C TYR A 109 -13.22 -12.43 -1.51
N TYR A 110 -11.97 -12.57 -1.05
CA TYR A 110 -11.60 -12.49 0.36
C TYR A 110 -10.88 -11.18 0.68
N GLN A 111 -11.26 -10.55 1.79
CA GLN A 111 -10.58 -9.37 2.34
C GLN A 111 -9.20 -9.78 2.88
N LEU A 112 -8.17 -9.67 2.04
CA LEU A 112 -6.78 -9.83 2.45
C LEU A 112 -6.32 -8.60 3.25
N PRO A 113 -5.59 -8.78 4.36
CA PRO A 113 -4.93 -7.68 5.05
C PRO A 113 -4.02 -6.90 4.09
N PRO A 114 -4.02 -5.55 4.13
CA PRO A 114 -3.17 -4.75 3.26
C PRO A 114 -1.69 -5.05 3.42
N VAL A 115 -1.00 -5.19 2.30
CA VAL A 115 0.46 -5.32 2.25
C VAL A 115 1.04 -4.18 1.44
N TYR A 116 2.05 -3.54 2.01
CA TYR A 116 2.69 -2.36 1.45
C TYR A 116 4.20 -2.57 1.33
N GLN A 117 4.81 -1.72 0.52
CA GLN A 117 6.24 -1.54 0.44
C GLN A 117 6.60 -0.11 0.82
N VAL A 118 7.77 0.09 1.44
CA VAL A 118 8.18 1.41 1.95
C VAL A 118 9.60 1.73 1.51
N ILE A 119 9.77 2.88 0.85
CA ILE A 119 11.09 3.49 0.69
C ILE A 119 11.35 4.30 1.96
N VAL A 120 12.05 3.67 2.89
CA VAL A 120 12.37 4.27 4.18
C VAL A 120 13.43 5.37 4.01
N THR A 121 13.14 6.52 4.59
CA THR A 121 14.03 7.68 4.67
C THR A 121 14.69 7.80 6.04
N SER A 122 14.05 7.31 7.10
CA SER A 122 14.59 7.31 8.47
C SER A 122 14.05 6.14 9.29
N ILE A 123 14.92 5.57 10.13
CA ILE A 123 14.58 4.64 11.22
C ILE A 123 15.32 5.13 12.46
N LYS A 124 14.58 5.42 13.54
CA LYS A 124 15.16 5.90 14.80
C LYS A 124 14.43 5.29 16.00
N GLU A 125 15.12 5.21 17.13
CA GLU A 125 14.48 4.84 18.40
C GLU A 125 13.53 5.95 18.84
N ASP A 126 12.39 5.57 19.41
CA ASP A 126 11.56 6.53 20.12
C ASP A 126 12.21 6.86 21.47
N ASN A 127 12.75 8.07 21.58
CA ASN A 127 13.36 8.57 22.83
C ASN A 127 12.36 9.36 23.67
N TYR A 128 11.08 9.42 23.28
CA TYR A 128 10.08 10.19 24.02
C TYR A 128 9.76 9.50 25.35
N GLY A 129 10.43 9.93 26.43
CA GLY A 129 10.28 9.39 27.78
C GLY A 129 11.53 8.75 28.40
N LYS A 130 12.69 8.80 27.72
CA LYS A 130 14.01 8.55 28.34
C LYS A 130 14.61 9.84 28.89
#